data_AF-B0WTE2-F1
#
_entry.id   AF-B0WTE2-F1
#
_cell.length_a   1.000
_cell.length_b   1.000
_cell.length_c   1.000
_cell.angle_alpha   90.00
_cell.angle_beta   90.00
_cell.angle_gamma   90.00
#
_symmetry.space_group_name_H-M   'P 1'
#
loop_
_entity.id
_entity.type
_entity.pdbx_description
1 polymer ?
#
loop_
_entity_poly.entity_id
_entity_poly.type
_entity_poly.pdbx_seq_one_letter_code
_entity_poly.pdbx_strand_id
1 'polypeptide(L)'
;MGKKKGGNKNKLAKMSEEERARYLQHRADMEEEARRRKQQLIATFMKNKLKREDAFSRLNLAKINQEWRSILRNIKCKEMRNEIEQVEKMCTECIENKNGIIRRLLCDLDESEEIYSTMLHAHMEKIEKIMSVHADRLRFLTKLYEVEKREIIENYDLEIANYKAKKFGLQKELECVFYGLAEKSRIDRRQAEEEHMAKKDELKNSVSCSFICFVGAVWRDIAYCLLVRVKS
;
A
#
# COMPACT_ATOMS: atom_id res chain seq x y z
N MET A 1 -10.07 -131.49 12.07
CA MET A 1 -10.00 -132.50 13.15
C MET A 1 -11.09 -132.24 14.19
N GLY A 2 -12.33 -132.65 13.90
CA GLY A 2 -13.46 -132.51 14.81
C GLY A 2 -13.52 -133.69 15.79
N LYS A 3 -13.37 -133.43 17.09
CA LYS A 3 -13.69 -134.39 18.15
C LYS A 3 -15.14 -134.18 18.60
N LYS A 4 -16.05 -135.02 18.10
CA LYS A 4 -17.40 -135.22 18.66
C LYS A 4 -17.25 -135.75 20.10
N LYS A 5 -17.58 -134.95 21.11
CA LYS A 5 -17.77 -135.43 22.49
C LYS A 5 -19.08 -136.22 22.55
N GLY A 6 -18.94 -137.54 22.57
CA GLY A 6 -20.02 -138.50 22.80
C GLY A 6 -20.62 -138.37 24.20
N GLY A 7 -21.91 -138.70 24.26
CA GLY A 7 -22.83 -138.59 25.38
C GLY A 7 -22.30 -138.91 26.77
N ASN A 8 -22.51 -137.96 27.68
CA ASN A 8 -22.58 -138.19 29.11
C ASN A 8 -24.04 -138.08 29.57
N LYS A 9 -24.94 -138.87 28.95
CA LYS A 9 -26.39 -138.87 29.26
C LYS A 9 -26.76 -139.73 30.48
N ASN A 10 -25.79 -140.31 31.20
CA ASN A 10 -26.09 -141.33 32.22
C ASN A 10 -25.51 -141.05 33.61
N LYS A 11 -25.28 -139.77 33.97
CA LYS A 11 -25.00 -139.36 35.37
C LYS A 11 -26.23 -138.85 36.13
N LEU A 12 -27.35 -138.58 35.46
CA LEU A 12 -28.57 -138.07 36.10
C LEU A 12 -29.57 -139.17 36.53
N ALA A 13 -29.33 -140.43 36.16
CA ALA A 13 -30.24 -141.55 36.44
C ALA A 13 -29.90 -142.32 37.74
N LYS A 14 -28.82 -141.94 38.45
CA LYS A 14 -28.33 -142.59 39.68
C LYS A 14 -28.33 -141.67 40.91
N MET A 15 -28.97 -140.52 40.84
CA MET A 15 -29.03 -139.52 41.91
C MET A 15 -30.48 -139.35 42.38
N SER A 16 -30.68 -139.10 43.68
CA SER A 16 -32.01 -138.81 44.26
C SER A 16 -32.66 -137.62 43.55
N GLU A 17 -34.00 -137.53 43.49
CA GLU A 17 -34.72 -136.40 42.85
C GLU A 17 -34.20 -135.03 43.32
N GLU A 18 -33.77 -134.96 44.57
CA GLU A 18 -33.20 -133.76 45.20
C GLU A 18 -31.82 -133.38 44.63
N GLU A 19 -30.97 -134.35 44.34
CA GLU A 19 -29.62 -134.15 43.77
C GLU A 19 -29.70 -133.80 42.28
N ARG A 20 -30.70 -134.35 41.57
CA ARG A 20 -30.99 -134.02 40.17
C ARG A 20 -31.50 -132.59 40.01
N ALA A 21 -32.37 -132.14 40.93
CA ALA A 21 -32.84 -130.76 41.00
C ALA A 21 -31.68 -129.78 41.27
N ARG A 22 -30.81 -130.08 42.25
CA ARG A 22 -29.62 -129.26 42.54
C ARG A 22 -28.64 -129.17 41.36
N TYR A 23 -28.42 -130.27 40.62
CA TYR A 23 -27.54 -130.24 39.44
C TYR A 23 -28.12 -129.40 38.29
N LEU A 24 -29.43 -129.52 38.02
CA LEU A 24 -30.10 -128.71 37.00
C LEU A 24 -30.13 -127.23 37.37
N GLN A 25 -30.34 -126.92 38.65
CA GLN A 25 -30.29 -125.57 39.18
C GLN A 25 -28.88 -124.98 39.10
N HIS A 26 -27.86 -125.69 39.56
CA HIS A 26 -26.46 -125.27 39.41
C HIS A 26 -26.07 -125.06 37.94
N ARG A 27 -26.57 -125.89 37.01
CA ARG A 27 -26.33 -125.69 35.57
C ARG A 27 -27.03 -124.45 35.03
N ALA A 28 -28.27 -124.19 35.45
CA ALA A 28 -29.01 -122.98 35.10
C ALA A 28 -28.35 -121.72 35.67
N ASP A 29 -27.88 -121.76 36.92
CA ASP A 29 -27.16 -120.68 37.59
C ASP A 29 -25.83 -120.37 36.89
N MET A 30 -25.06 -121.41 36.50
CA MET A 30 -23.82 -121.24 35.73
C MET A 30 -24.05 -120.67 34.33
N GLU A 31 -25.12 -121.08 33.64
CA GLU A 31 -25.48 -120.54 32.32
C GLU A 31 -25.98 -119.10 32.42
N GLU A 32 -26.74 -118.78 33.46
CA GLU A 32 -27.18 -117.44 33.78
C GLU A 32 -26.00 -116.52 34.14
N GLU A 33 -25.07 -117.00 34.96
CA GLU A 33 -23.88 -116.25 35.30
C GLU A 33 -22.98 -116.03 34.07
N ALA A 34 -22.84 -117.03 33.19
CA ALA A 34 -22.14 -116.88 31.92
C ALA A 34 -22.81 -115.85 31.00
N ARG A 35 -24.15 -115.85 30.94
CA ARG A 35 -24.94 -114.85 30.19
C ARG A 35 -24.74 -113.44 30.75
N ARG A 36 -24.80 -113.28 32.08
CA ARG A 36 -24.56 -111.99 32.77
C ARG A 36 -23.14 -111.50 32.51
N ARG A 37 -22.12 -112.35 32.63
CA ARG A 37 -20.72 -112.00 32.34
C ARG A 37 -20.54 -111.55 30.88
N LYS A 38 -21.18 -112.23 29.93
CA LYS A 38 -21.16 -111.84 28.51
C LYS A 38 -21.84 -110.47 28.28
N GLN A 39 -23.00 -110.25 28.89
CA GLN A 39 -23.72 -108.97 28.81
C GLN A 39 -22.91 -107.82 29.44
N GLN A 40 -22.31 -108.04 30.61
CA GLN A 40 -21.45 -107.06 31.29
C GLN A 40 -20.20 -106.72 30.45
N LEU A 41 -19.59 -107.72 29.81
CA LEU A 41 -18.46 -107.51 28.92
C LEU A 41 -18.85 -106.62 27.72
N ILE A 42 -19.99 -106.91 27.09
CA ILE A 42 -20.51 -106.11 25.97
C ILE A 42 -20.81 -104.68 26.44
N ALA A 43 -21.50 -104.50 27.56
CA ALA A 43 -21.84 -103.18 28.09
C ALA A 43 -20.57 -102.35 28.42
N THR A 44 -19.55 -102.99 29.00
CA THR A 44 -18.27 -102.34 29.31
C THR A 44 -17.53 -101.94 28.05
N PHE A 45 -17.49 -102.81 27.04
CA PHE A 45 -16.89 -102.50 25.74
C PHE A 45 -17.59 -101.31 25.07
N MET A 46 -18.93 -101.30 25.04
CA MET A 46 -19.71 -100.21 24.46
C MET A 46 -19.51 -98.89 25.22
N LYS A 47 -19.49 -98.93 26.56
CA LYS A 47 -19.19 -97.74 27.38
C LYS A 47 -17.80 -97.18 27.09
N ASN A 48 -16.79 -98.04 26.94
CA ASN A 48 -15.43 -97.61 26.63
C ASN A 48 -15.30 -97.06 25.20
N LYS A 49 -16.01 -97.66 24.24
CA LYS A 49 -16.15 -97.14 22.86
C LYS A 49 -16.77 -95.74 22.87
N LEU A 50 -17.91 -95.56 23.53
CA LEU A 50 -18.59 -94.27 23.61
C LEU A 50 -17.71 -93.20 24.26
N LYS A 51 -17.04 -93.50 25.39
CA LYS A 51 -16.11 -92.56 26.03
C LYS A 51 -14.97 -92.12 25.10
N ARG A 52 -14.46 -93.05 24.29
CA ARG A 52 -13.39 -92.77 23.34
C ARG A 52 -13.88 -91.88 22.20
N GLU A 53 -15.03 -92.20 21.60
CA GLU A 53 -15.64 -91.38 20.54
C GLU A 53 -15.99 -89.97 21.04
N ASP A 54 -16.52 -89.86 22.25
CA ASP A 54 -16.85 -88.58 22.89
C ASP A 54 -15.58 -87.73 23.16
N ALA A 55 -14.49 -88.36 23.64
CA ALA A 55 -13.20 -87.68 23.79
C ALA A 55 -12.62 -87.22 22.44
N PHE A 56 -12.69 -88.05 21.39
CA PHE A 56 -12.26 -87.67 20.05
C PHE A 56 -13.14 -86.56 19.45
N SER A 57 -14.45 -86.60 19.67
CA SER A 57 -15.38 -85.58 19.20
C SER A 57 -15.08 -84.23 19.83
N ARG A 58 -14.85 -84.18 21.16
CA ARG A 58 -14.40 -82.96 21.85
C ARG A 58 -13.07 -82.44 21.30
N LEU A 59 -12.09 -83.32 21.10
CA LEU A 59 -10.78 -82.94 20.57
C LEU A 59 -10.90 -82.37 19.15
N ASN A 60 -11.67 -83.04 18.28
CA ASN A 60 -11.88 -82.60 16.90
C ASN A 60 -12.61 -81.26 16.85
N LEU A 61 -13.64 -81.07 17.68
CA LEU A 61 -14.33 -79.79 17.81
C LEU A 61 -13.38 -78.67 18.26
N ALA A 62 -12.52 -78.94 19.25
CA ALA A 62 -11.52 -77.98 19.71
C ALA A 62 -10.53 -77.61 18.60
N LYS A 63 -10.05 -78.59 17.82
CA LYS A 63 -9.17 -78.36 16.66
C LYS A 63 -9.86 -77.51 15.59
N ILE A 64 -11.07 -77.88 15.18
CA ILE A 64 -11.85 -77.14 14.19
C ILE A 64 -12.07 -75.69 14.65
N ASN A 65 -12.46 -75.48 15.91
CA ASN A 65 -12.64 -74.14 16.47
C ASN A 65 -11.34 -73.33 16.50
N GLN A 66 -10.20 -73.97 16.79
CA GLN A 66 -8.90 -73.30 16.77
C GLN A 66 -8.53 -72.86 15.35
N GLU A 67 -8.73 -73.71 14.35
CA GLU A 67 -8.50 -73.38 12.95
C GLU A 67 -9.43 -72.25 12.49
N TRP A 68 -10.72 -72.29 12.83
CA TRP A 68 -11.66 -71.21 12.51
C TRP A 68 -11.24 -69.87 13.13
N ARG A 69 -10.82 -69.87 14.39
CA ARG A 69 -10.31 -68.64 15.03
C ARG A 69 -9.05 -68.12 14.33
N SER A 70 -8.17 -69.02 13.88
CA SER A 70 -6.98 -68.65 13.12
C SER A 70 -7.34 -67.98 11.80
N ILE A 71 -8.26 -68.60 11.04
CA ILE A 71 -8.75 -68.10 9.75
C ILE A 71 -9.42 -66.72 9.94
N LEU A 72 -10.35 -66.59 10.88
CA LEU A 72 -11.07 -65.34 11.14
C LEU A 72 -10.13 -64.21 11.56
N ARG A 73 -9.14 -64.48 12.42
CA ARG A 73 -8.13 -63.48 12.79
C ARG A 73 -7.31 -63.06 11.58
N ASN A 74 -6.89 -64.00 10.73
CA ASN A 74 -6.11 -63.68 9.54
C ASN A 74 -6.91 -62.80 8.57
N ILE A 75 -8.17 -63.13 8.32
CA ILE A 75 -9.08 -62.32 7.50
C ILE A 75 -9.21 -60.93 8.09
N LYS A 76 -9.54 -60.81 9.39
CA LYS A 76 -9.72 -59.50 10.01
C LYS A 76 -8.45 -58.65 9.99
N CYS A 77 -7.29 -59.26 10.23
CA CYS A 77 -6.01 -58.55 10.12
C CYS A 77 -5.72 -58.08 8.69
N LYS A 78 -6.10 -58.84 7.66
CA LYS A 78 -5.97 -58.41 6.26
C LYS A 78 -6.91 -57.25 5.95
N GLU A 79 -8.17 -57.32 6.37
CA GLU A 79 -9.14 -56.23 6.22
C GLU A 79 -8.62 -54.94 6.88
N MET A 80 -8.19 -55.01 8.14
CA MET A 80 -7.66 -53.85 8.86
C MET A 80 -6.41 -53.25 8.20
N ARG A 81 -5.52 -54.10 7.65
CA ARG A 81 -4.36 -53.60 6.89
C ARG A 81 -4.79 -52.85 5.63
N ASN A 82 -5.72 -53.41 4.87
CA ASN A 82 -6.24 -52.76 3.67
C ASN A 82 -6.94 -51.43 4.00
N GLU A 83 -7.70 -51.36 5.11
CA GLU A 83 -8.32 -50.12 5.58
C GLU A 83 -7.28 -49.05 5.92
N ILE A 84 -6.21 -49.42 6.64
CA ILE A 84 -5.11 -48.52 6.98
C ILE A 84 -4.42 -48.00 5.70
N GLU A 85 -4.10 -48.88 4.76
CA GLU A 85 -3.47 -48.50 3.48
C GLU A 85 -4.36 -47.55 2.66
N GLN A 86 -5.68 -47.77 2.66
CA GLN A 86 -6.61 -46.86 2.00
C GLN A 86 -6.63 -45.48 2.66
N VAL A 87 -6.67 -45.43 3.99
CA VAL A 87 -6.63 -44.15 4.73
C VAL A 87 -5.30 -43.43 4.50
N GLU A 88 -4.19 -44.15 4.53
CA GLU A 88 -2.85 -43.58 4.25
C GLU A 88 -2.80 -42.97 2.85
N LYS A 89 -3.29 -43.70 1.84
CA LYS A 89 -3.38 -43.20 0.46
C LYS A 89 -4.24 -41.93 0.37
N MET A 90 -5.43 -41.94 0.95
CA MET A 90 -6.33 -40.78 0.94
C MET A 90 -5.70 -39.57 1.63
N CYS A 91 -5.03 -39.76 2.76
CA CYS A 91 -4.31 -38.70 3.45
C CYS A 91 -3.18 -38.13 2.60
N THR A 92 -2.40 -38.99 1.95
CA THR A 92 -1.29 -38.58 1.07
C THR A 92 -1.81 -37.76 -0.12
N GLU A 93 -2.84 -38.24 -0.81
CA GLU A 93 -3.47 -37.51 -1.92
C GLU A 93 -4.04 -36.15 -1.47
N CYS A 94 -4.65 -36.10 -0.29
CA CYS A 94 -5.15 -34.84 0.29
C CYS A 94 -4.02 -33.85 0.58
N ILE A 95 -2.91 -34.32 1.14
CA ILE A 95 -1.71 -33.49 1.39
C ILE A 95 -1.13 -32.99 0.07
N GLU A 96 -0.98 -33.85 -0.93
CA GLU A 96 -0.47 -33.47 -2.25
C GLU A 96 -1.35 -32.42 -2.94
N ASN A 97 -2.67 -32.58 -2.88
CA ASN A 97 -3.61 -31.60 -3.41
C ASN A 97 -3.49 -30.25 -2.68
N LYS A 98 -3.47 -30.26 -1.34
CA LYS A 98 -3.27 -29.04 -0.55
C LYS A 98 -1.94 -28.36 -0.87
N ASN A 99 -0.86 -29.12 -1.01
CA ASN A 99 0.44 -28.59 -1.41
C ASN A 99 0.43 -28.04 -2.85
N GLY A 100 -0.35 -28.64 -3.75
CA GLY A 100 -0.61 -28.09 -5.09
C GLY A 100 -1.29 -26.73 -5.04
N ILE A 101 -2.33 -26.59 -4.21
CA ILE A 101 -3.05 -25.32 -4.01
C ILE A 101 -2.12 -24.28 -3.39
N ILE A 102 -1.36 -24.63 -2.35
CA ILE A 102 -0.39 -23.72 -1.71
C ILE A 102 0.62 -23.21 -2.73
N ARG A 103 1.20 -24.09 -3.57
CA ARG A 103 2.14 -23.67 -4.62
C ARG A 103 1.53 -22.68 -5.60
N ARG A 104 0.28 -22.92 -6.04
CA ARG A 104 -0.42 -21.98 -6.93
C ARG A 104 -0.62 -20.62 -6.26
N LEU A 105 -1.10 -20.60 -5.01
CA LEU A 105 -1.31 -19.36 -4.27
C LEU A 105 -0.01 -18.59 -4.03
N LEU A 106 1.11 -19.28 -3.84
CA LEU A 106 2.43 -18.63 -3.76
C LEU A 106 2.81 -17.99 -5.09
N CYS A 107 2.63 -18.68 -6.22
CA CYS A 107 2.86 -18.08 -7.54
C CYS A 107 1.95 -16.86 -7.79
N ASP A 108 0.65 -16.95 -7.46
CA ASP A 108 -0.30 -15.84 -7.62
C ASP A 108 0.12 -14.63 -6.77
N LEU A 109 0.69 -14.86 -5.58
CA LEU A 109 1.20 -13.81 -4.70
C LEU A 109 2.45 -13.14 -5.29
N ASP A 110 3.40 -13.93 -5.78
CA ASP A 110 4.62 -13.43 -6.43
C ASP A 110 4.27 -12.59 -7.68
N GLU A 111 3.36 -13.08 -8.53
CA GLU A 111 2.87 -12.36 -9.71
C GLU A 111 2.17 -11.04 -9.32
N SER A 112 1.34 -11.06 -8.27
CA SER A 112 0.68 -9.85 -7.78
C SER A 112 1.69 -8.83 -7.24
N GLU A 113 2.76 -9.27 -6.57
CA GLU A 113 3.82 -8.39 -6.08
C GLU A 113 4.59 -7.75 -7.25
N GLU A 114 4.94 -8.53 -8.28
CA GLU A 114 5.63 -8.02 -9.47
C GLU A 114 4.79 -6.97 -10.21
N ILE A 115 3.49 -7.23 -10.38
CA ILE A 115 2.55 -6.29 -10.99
C ILE A 115 2.46 -5.00 -10.15
N TYR A 116 2.35 -5.12 -8.83
CA TYR A 116 2.31 -3.96 -7.93
C TYR A 116 3.59 -3.13 -8.01
N SER A 117 4.76 -3.77 -7.96
CA SER A 117 6.07 -3.12 -8.06
C SER A 117 6.21 -2.35 -9.39
N THR A 118 5.79 -2.97 -10.49
CA THR A 118 5.80 -2.37 -11.83
C THR A 118 4.86 -1.17 -11.91
N MET A 119 3.64 -1.30 -11.37
CA MET A 119 2.67 -0.20 -11.33
C MET A 119 3.18 0.99 -10.51
N LEU A 120 3.78 0.70 -9.35
CA LEU A 120 4.37 1.72 -8.48
C LEU A 120 5.50 2.47 -9.19
N HIS A 121 6.40 1.75 -9.87
CA HIS A 121 7.45 2.36 -10.70
C HIS A 121 6.87 3.28 -11.78
N ALA A 122 5.88 2.79 -12.53
CA ALA A 122 5.22 3.59 -13.57
C ALA A 122 4.57 4.86 -13.00
N HIS A 123 3.92 4.76 -11.83
CA HIS A 123 3.32 5.91 -11.15
C HIS A 123 4.37 6.92 -10.67
N MET A 124 5.48 6.45 -10.09
CA MET A 124 6.59 7.32 -9.68
C MET A 124 7.20 8.06 -10.87
N GLU A 125 7.40 7.38 -12.01
CA GLU A 125 7.87 8.01 -13.25
C GLU A 125 6.90 9.12 -13.73
N LYS A 126 5.58 8.93 -13.57
CA LYS A 126 4.60 9.98 -13.88
C LYS A 126 4.71 11.17 -12.93
N ILE A 127 4.87 10.91 -11.62
CA ILE A 127 5.07 11.96 -10.63
C ILE A 127 6.34 12.76 -10.95
N GLU A 128 7.45 12.10 -11.26
CA GLU A 128 8.71 12.74 -11.63
C GLU A 128 8.54 13.64 -12.86
N LYS A 129 7.81 13.16 -13.89
CA LYS A 129 7.47 13.97 -15.07
C LYS A 129 6.67 15.22 -14.70
N ILE A 130 5.65 15.08 -13.87
CA ILE A 130 4.84 16.20 -13.38
C ILE A 130 5.73 17.19 -12.60
N MET A 131 6.57 16.71 -11.69
CA MET A 131 7.51 17.53 -10.92
C MET A 131 8.47 18.29 -11.83
N SER A 132 9.01 17.64 -12.87
CA SER A 132 9.90 18.28 -13.84
C SER A 132 9.19 19.43 -14.57
N VAL A 133 7.97 19.20 -15.07
CA VAL A 133 7.18 20.24 -15.76
C VAL A 133 6.90 21.42 -14.84
N HIS A 134 6.54 21.17 -13.58
CA HIS A 134 6.31 22.24 -12.62
C HIS A 134 7.59 22.99 -12.25
N ALA A 135 8.72 22.29 -12.11
CA ALA A 135 10.02 22.92 -11.89
C ALA A 135 10.40 23.84 -13.07
N ASP A 136 10.21 23.37 -14.30
CA ASP A 136 10.46 24.16 -15.50
C ASP A 136 9.57 25.41 -15.56
N ARG A 137 8.28 25.26 -15.26
CA ARG A 137 7.33 26.37 -15.19
C ARG A 137 7.71 27.39 -14.12
N LEU A 138 8.12 26.94 -12.92
CA LEU A 138 8.58 27.82 -11.85
C LEU A 138 9.82 28.59 -12.29
N ARG A 139 10.83 27.91 -12.85
CA ARG A 139 12.03 28.59 -13.37
C ARG A 139 11.69 29.64 -14.43
N PHE A 140 10.76 29.32 -15.34
CA PHE A 140 10.31 30.26 -16.36
C PHE A 140 9.65 31.50 -15.74
N LEU A 141 8.69 31.31 -14.82
CA LEU A 141 8.00 32.43 -14.17
C LEU A 141 8.95 33.28 -13.32
N THR A 142 9.88 32.66 -12.59
CA THR A 142 10.90 33.39 -11.83
C THR A 142 11.78 34.23 -12.77
N LYS A 143 12.21 33.67 -13.90
CA LYS A 143 13.01 34.40 -14.89
C LYS A 143 12.23 35.58 -15.49
N LEU A 144 10.96 35.37 -15.84
CA LEU A 144 10.10 36.42 -16.37
C LEU A 144 9.94 37.56 -15.36
N TYR A 145 9.63 37.22 -14.11
CA TYR A 145 9.50 38.19 -13.02
C TYR A 145 10.78 39.02 -12.83
N GLU A 146 11.97 38.41 -12.82
CA GLU A 146 13.23 39.15 -12.67
C GLU A 146 13.58 40.00 -13.90
N VAL A 147 13.07 39.67 -15.09
CA VAL A 147 13.19 40.54 -16.27
C VAL A 147 12.27 41.74 -16.14
N GLU A 148 10.98 41.52 -15.90
CA GLU A 148 9.97 42.59 -15.77
C GLU A 148 10.33 43.55 -14.63
N LYS A 149 10.75 43.02 -13.48
CA LYS A 149 11.22 43.81 -12.34
C LYS A 149 12.41 44.70 -12.71
N ARG A 150 13.39 44.18 -13.45
CA ARG A 150 14.54 44.98 -13.88
C ARG A 150 14.13 46.07 -14.86
N GLU A 151 13.28 45.74 -15.83
CA GLU A 151 12.75 46.70 -16.80
C GLU A 151 11.99 47.85 -16.11
N ILE A 152 11.15 47.54 -15.12
CA ILE A 152 10.43 48.56 -14.34
C ILE A 152 11.40 49.47 -13.58
N ILE A 153 12.43 48.91 -12.94
CA ILE A 153 13.43 49.69 -12.19
C ILE A 153 14.22 50.59 -13.13
N GLU A 154 14.70 50.06 -14.26
CA GLU A 154 15.46 50.82 -15.26
C GLU A 154 14.61 51.96 -15.85
N ASN A 155 13.35 51.69 -16.18
CA ASN A 155 12.42 52.71 -16.67
C ASN A 155 12.17 53.80 -15.62
N TYR A 156 11.95 53.42 -14.36
CA TYR A 156 11.79 54.38 -13.27
C TYR A 156 13.02 55.28 -13.09
N ASP A 157 14.22 54.70 -13.12
CA ASP A 157 15.47 55.45 -13.00
C ASP A 157 15.69 56.42 -14.18
N LEU A 158 15.33 56.00 -15.40
CA LEU A 158 15.35 56.88 -16.57
C LEU A 158 14.34 58.02 -16.45
N GLU A 159 13.10 57.72 -16.04
CA GLU A 159 12.06 58.73 -15.84
C GLU A 159 12.44 59.73 -14.76
N ILE A 160 13.00 59.28 -13.63
CA ILE A 160 13.40 60.17 -12.55
C ILE A 160 14.58 61.06 -12.95
N ALA A 161 15.51 60.55 -13.75
CA ALA A 161 16.63 61.33 -14.29
C ALA A 161 16.11 62.41 -15.26
N ASN A 162 15.23 62.03 -16.20
CA ASN A 162 14.60 62.95 -17.14
C ASN A 162 13.78 64.04 -16.42
N TYR A 163 13.00 63.66 -15.41
CA TYR A 163 12.23 64.60 -14.60
C TYR A 163 13.12 65.60 -13.89
N LYS A 164 14.21 65.14 -13.24
CA LYS A 164 15.18 66.02 -12.57
C LYS A 164 15.85 66.98 -13.54
N ALA A 165 16.28 66.49 -14.70
CA ALA A 165 16.91 67.32 -15.74
C ALA A 165 15.94 68.39 -16.26
N LYS A 166 14.69 68.01 -16.56
CA LYS A 166 13.65 68.95 -17.01
C LYS A 166 13.30 69.98 -15.94
N LYS A 167 13.13 69.56 -14.69
CA LYS A 167 12.91 70.45 -13.56
C LYS A 167 14.04 71.48 -13.42
N PHE A 168 15.29 71.03 -13.49
CA PHE A 168 16.46 71.91 -13.40
C PHE A 168 16.52 72.92 -14.56
N GLY A 169 16.26 72.46 -15.80
CA GLY A 169 16.19 73.34 -16.97
C GLY A 169 15.13 74.43 -16.83
N LEU A 170 13.90 74.05 -16.49
CA LEU A 170 12.79 74.99 -16.27
C LEU A 170 13.07 75.98 -15.13
N GLN A 171 13.70 75.51 -14.05
CA GLN A 171 14.09 76.39 -12.95
C GLN A 171 15.10 77.44 -13.42
N LYS A 172 16.11 77.03 -14.19
CA LYS A 172 17.11 77.96 -14.74
C LYS A 172 16.49 78.97 -15.71
N GLU A 173 15.57 78.53 -16.58
CA GLU A 173 14.83 79.42 -17.47
C GLU A 173 14.02 80.47 -16.69
N LEU A 174 13.32 80.05 -15.63
CA LEU A 174 12.56 80.94 -14.76
C LEU A 174 13.46 81.96 -14.05
N GLU A 175 14.61 81.51 -13.53
CA GLU A 175 15.61 82.39 -12.93
C GLU A 175 16.13 83.42 -13.95
N CYS A 176 16.46 83.01 -15.18
CA CYS A 176 16.87 83.92 -16.25
C CYS A 176 15.79 84.97 -16.58
N VAL A 177 14.52 84.56 -16.69
CA VAL A 177 13.40 85.49 -16.93
C VAL A 177 13.27 86.47 -15.76
N PHE A 178 13.37 86.01 -14.52
CA PHE A 178 13.31 86.85 -13.33
C PHE A 178 14.43 87.89 -13.31
N TYR A 179 15.68 87.48 -13.59
CA TYR A 179 16.81 88.41 -13.71
C TYR A 179 16.62 89.42 -14.85
N GLY A 180 16.15 88.97 -16.01
CA GLY A 180 15.86 89.85 -17.14
C GLY A 180 14.79 90.89 -16.83
N LEU A 181 13.70 90.50 -16.17
CA LEU A 181 12.65 91.42 -15.71
C LEU A 181 13.17 92.41 -14.65
N ALA A 182 13.99 91.94 -13.71
CA ALA A 182 14.59 92.79 -12.69
C ALA A 182 15.52 93.84 -13.30
N GLU A 183 16.38 93.45 -14.25
CA GLU A 183 17.29 94.39 -14.91
C GLU A 183 16.53 95.37 -15.80
N LYS A 184 15.52 94.92 -16.55
CA LYS A 184 14.63 95.81 -17.30
C LYS A 184 13.99 96.84 -16.38
N SER A 185 13.43 96.41 -15.25
CA SER A 185 12.83 97.32 -14.27
C SER A 185 13.82 98.34 -13.69
N ARG A 186 15.12 97.99 -13.60
CA ARG A 186 16.18 98.91 -13.15
C ARG A 186 16.58 99.89 -14.24
N ILE A 187 16.61 99.46 -15.51
CA ILE A 187 16.86 100.32 -16.67
C ILE A 187 15.71 101.29 -16.85
N ASP A 188 14.46 100.82 -16.84
CA ASP A 188 13.25 101.64 -16.97
C ASP A 188 13.21 102.73 -15.87
N ARG A 189 13.62 102.40 -14.65
CA ARG A 189 13.74 103.38 -13.55
C ARG A 189 14.81 104.43 -13.81
N ARG A 190 16.00 104.01 -14.27
CA ARG A 190 17.08 104.93 -14.65
C ARG A 190 16.67 105.84 -15.80
N GLN A 191 16.03 105.29 -16.84
CA GLN A 191 15.51 106.07 -17.96
C GLN A 191 14.46 107.08 -17.49
N ALA A 192 13.52 106.68 -16.62
CA ALA A 192 12.55 107.62 -16.05
C ALA A 192 13.22 108.74 -15.23
N GLU A 193 14.28 108.43 -14.47
CA GLU A 193 15.08 109.42 -13.74
C GLU A 193 15.84 110.36 -14.70
N GLU A 194 16.47 109.82 -15.74
CA GLU A 194 17.18 110.57 -16.78
C GLU A 194 16.23 111.48 -17.57
N GLU A 195 15.07 110.98 -17.99
CA GLU A 195 14.01 111.76 -18.64
C GLU A 195 13.49 112.87 -17.73
N HIS A 196 13.30 112.58 -16.44
CA HIS A 196 12.90 113.59 -15.46
C HIS A 196 13.99 114.67 -15.30
N MET A 197 15.26 114.29 -15.25
CA MET A 197 16.39 115.23 -15.19
C MET A 197 16.51 116.06 -16.47
N ALA A 198 16.36 115.44 -17.65
CA ALA A 198 16.36 116.14 -18.93
C ALA A 198 15.24 117.17 -19.01
N LYS A 199 14.01 116.81 -18.61
CA LYS A 199 12.88 117.76 -18.51
C LYS A 199 13.18 118.91 -17.56
N LYS A 200 13.83 118.64 -16.42
CA LYS A 200 14.24 119.67 -15.45
C LYS A 200 15.27 120.63 -16.04
N ASP A 201 16.25 120.12 -16.79
CA ASP A 201 17.27 120.94 -17.42
C ASP A 201 16.75 121.69 -18.65
N GLU A 202 15.81 121.12 -19.41
CA GLU A 202 15.08 121.82 -20.47
C GLU A 202 14.26 122.99 -19.89
N LEU A 203 13.55 122.77 -18.79
CA LEU A 203 12.88 123.82 -18.03
C LEU A 203 13.88 124.90 -17.59
N LYS A 204 15.02 124.54 -16.98
CA LYS A 204 16.05 125.53 -16.62
C LYS A 204 16.56 126.30 -17.84
N ASN A 205 16.89 125.62 -18.93
CA ASN A 205 17.39 126.24 -20.15
C ASN A 205 16.34 127.16 -20.80
N SER A 206 15.06 126.80 -20.78
CA SER A 206 13.98 127.68 -21.24
C SER A 206 13.85 128.93 -20.36
N VAL A 207 14.02 128.79 -19.04
CA VAL A 207 14.01 129.93 -18.10
C VAL A 207 15.24 130.80 -18.30
N SER A 208 16.43 130.21 -18.45
CA SER A 208 17.67 130.93 -18.74
C SER A 208 17.65 131.61 -20.11
N CYS A 209 17.13 130.96 -21.15
CA CYS A 209 16.99 131.56 -22.49
C CYS A 209 15.94 132.67 -22.48
N SER A 210 14.81 132.49 -21.78
CA SER A 210 13.83 133.56 -21.56
C SER A 210 14.45 134.73 -20.80
N PHE A 211 15.29 134.46 -19.79
CA PHE A 211 16.01 135.49 -19.04
C PHE A 211 17.04 136.21 -19.92
N ILE A 212 17.81 135.50 -20.75
CA ILE A 212 18.78 136.09 -21.70
C ILE A 212 18.05 136.88 -22.80
N CYS A 213 16.94 136.39 -23.34
CA CYS A 213 16.11 137.12 -24.29
C CYS A 213 15.51 138.38 -23.66
N PHE A 214 15.08 138.31 -22.39
CA PHE A 214 14.59 139.46 -21.64
C PHE A 214 15.72 140.49 -21.42
N VAL A 215 16.88 140.07 -20.93
CA VAL A 215 18.06 140.95 -20.75
C VAL A 215 18.53 141.51 -22.10
N GLY A 216 18.55 140.70 -23.16
CA GLY A 216 18.92 141.12 -24.51
C GLY A 216 17.92 142.08 -25.15
N ALA A 217 16.62 141.94 -24.84
CA ALA A 217 15.60 142.91 -25.23
C ALA A 217 15.80 144.24 -24.48
N VAL A 218 16.04 144.19 -23.17
CA VAL A 218 16.37 145.38 -22.37
C VAL A 218 17.64 146.08 -22.89
N TRP A 219 18.69 145.34 -23.22
CA TRP A 219 19.92 145.90 -23.81
C TRP A 219 19.71 146.46 -25.22
N ARG A 220 18.86 145.84 -26.05
CA ARG A 220 18.47 146.39 -27.35
C ARG A 220 17.68 147.68 -27.20
N ASP A 221 16.76 147.76 -26.25
CA ASP A 221 16.00 148.98 -25.95
C ASP A 221 16.92 150.10 -25.44
N ILE A 222 17.89 149.79 -24.57
CA ILE A 222 18.93 150.73 -24.13
C ILE A 222 19.80 151.19 -25.31
N ALA A 223 20.22 150.29 -26.20
CA ALA A 223 21.01 150.62 -27.38
C ALA A 223 20.23 151.46 -28.41
N TYR A 224 18.93 151.20 -28.59
CA TYR A 224 18.05 152.01 -29.42
C TYR A 224 17.87 153.42 -28.83
N CYS A 225 17.75 153.54 -27.50
CA CYS A 225 17.68 154.84 -26.83
C CYS A 225 18.99 155.64 -26.95
N LEU A 226 20.15 154.97 -26.99
CA LEU A 226 21.46 155.60 -27.20
C LEU A 226 21.70 156.01 -28.66
N LEU A 227 21.24 155.21 -29.64
CA LEU A 227 21.38 155.52 -31.08
C LEU A 227 20.42 156.62 -31.56
N VAL A 228 19.23 156.75 -30.97
CA VAL A 228 18.29 157.83 -31.29
C VAL A 228 18.80 159.19 -30.79
N ARG A 229 19.71 159.23 -29.82
CA ARG A 229 20.26 160.49 -29.26
C ARG A 229 21.48 161.06 -30.02
N VAL A 230 21.96 160.38 -31.06
CA VAL A 230 23.10 160.85 -31.90
C VAL A 230 22.63 161.38 -33.27
N LYS A 231 21.32 161.33 -33.56
CA LYS A 231 20.70 161.98 -34.72
C LYS A 231 19.44 162.76 -34.31
N SER A 232 19.61 163.75 -33.44
CA SER A 232 18.92 165.06 -33.50
C SER A 232 19.36 165.95 -32.34
#